data_AF-A0A1W9G853-F1
#
_entry.id   AF-A0A1W9G853-F1
#
_cell.length_a   1.000
_cell.length_b   1.000
_cell.length_c   1.000
_cell.angle_alpha   90.00
_cell.angle_beta   90.00
_cell.angle_gamma   90.00
#
_symmetry.space_group_name_H-M   'P 1'
#
loop_
_entity.id
_entity.type
_entity.pdbx_description
1 polymer ?
#
loop_
_entity_poly.entity_id
_entity_poly.type
_entity_poly.pdbx_seq_one_letter_code
_entity_poly.pdbx_strand_id
1 'polypeptide(L)'
;MRERRWETTTPLNFGQALAVGDRLATLGLQPVSPSNDVICYVEEWTVESLDDFDQLDAWATEDVTLVHVRERWRGDFFLLSGAYHTVYQRHQDIGTYCSISHPWRIREVLRLHDQRAMFWIGFRHAHSFIRVRLQTQVIITPGETRGDAERARWLDERRAAFLEAITVLELPIETQVEKNMVVLRPADPIVPFFCSWPDAFGPCQFEYNTPDAFEFLVPASKLAETFNPEPAGVRAYLTGFSEAALAEFQEIEPGARPAYRCSVHCPLDDLPEVQNAIGPHGLLYATLCEFQTHAVLPDAEDASAIIGIVGVNGQFKIEARLNQAPLHEEAMAPWLGRLIGHPVVYAPLPAFV
;
A
#
# COMPACT_ATOMS: atom_id res chain seq x y z
N MET A 1 -5.65 -4.80 0.58
CA MET A 1 -5.76 -4.89 -0.90
C MET A 1 -6.73 -6.02 -1.21
N ARG A 2 -7.86 -5.71 -1.84
CA ARG A 2 -8.96 -6.67 -2.11
C ARG A 2 -9.19 -6.86 -3.62
N GLU A 3 -8.23 -6.44 -4.43
CA GLU A 3 -8.43 -6.25 -5.86
C GLU A 3 -7.38 -7.02 -6.65
N ARG A 4 -7.83 -7.54 -7.78
CA ARG A 4 -7.00 -8.14 -8.82
C ARG A 4 -6.61 -7.03 -9.78
N ARG A 5 -5.32 -6.99 -10.17
CA ARG A 5 -4.76 -5.90 -10.96
C ARG A 5 -4.18 -6.39 -12.28
N TRP A 6 -4.48 -5.69 -13.35
CA TRP A 6 -3.84 -5.82 -14.66
C TRP A 6 -3.32 -4.46 -15.10
N GLU A 7 -2.23 -4.45 -15.86
CA GLU A 7 -1.69 -3.22 -16.44
C GLU A 7 -1.33 -3.40 -17.91
N THR A 8 -1.32 -2.31 -18.66
CA THR A 8 -0.87 -2.30 -20.06
C THR A 8 0.60 -2.67 -20.18
N THR A 9 0.94 -3.51 -21.15
CA THR A 9 2.31 -4.03 -21.33
C THR A 9 3.27 -3.04 -21.96
N THR A 10 2.76 -2.04 -22.67
CA THR A 10 3.55 -0.99 -23.32
C THR A 10 3.25 0.36 -22.70
N PRO A 11 4.26 1.23 -22.49
CA PRO A 11 4.01 2.62 -22.14
C PRO A 11 3.18 3.33 -23.22
N LEU A 12 2.32 4.23 -22.77
CA LEU A 12 1.44 5.08 -23.55
C LEU A 12 1.88 6.54 -23.41
N ASN A 13 1.59 7.36 -24.41
CA ASN A 13 1.54 8.81 -24.20
C ASN A 13 0.18 9.20 -23.60
N PHE A 14 0.06 10.44 -23.12
CA PHE A 14 -1.16 10.89 -22.44
C PHE A 14 -2.40 10.86 -23.35
N GLY A 15 -2.27 11.25 -24.62
CA GLY A 15 -3.37 11.18 -25.58
C GLY A 15 -3.88 9.76 -25.82
N GLN A 16 -3.00 8.76 -25.80
CA GLN A 16 -3.38 7.35 -25.86
C GLN A 16 -4.10 6.90 -24.58
N ALA A 17 -3.68 7.39 -23.41
CA ALA A 17 -4.37 7.12 -22.15
C ALA A 17 -5.79 7.74 -22.14
N LEU A 18 -5.95 8.98 -22.61
CA LEU A 18 -7.26 9.62 -22.76
C LEU A 18 -8.18 8.91 -23.76
N ALA A 19 -7.63 8.39 -24.87
CA ALA A 19 -8.39 7.62 -25.85
C ALA A 19 -9.01 6.34 -25.27
N VAL A 20 -8.47 5.81 -24.15
CA VAL A 20 -9.11 4.74 -23.40
C VAL A 20 -10.41 5.23 -22.74
N GLY A 21 -10.42 6.45 -22.21
CA GLY A 21 -11.64 7.10 -21.72
C GLY A 21 -12.69 7.18 -22.82
N ASP A 22 -12.35 7.76 -23.97
CA ASP A 22 -13.28 7.84 -25.12
C ASP A 22 -13.83 6.46 -25.51
N ARG A 23 -12.98 5.44 -25.51
CA ARG A 23 -13.40 4.06 -25.78
C ARG A 23 -14.39 3.55 -24.74
N LEU A 24 -14.12 3.72 -23.45
CA LEU A 24 -15.04 3.32 -22.37
C LEU A 24 -16.39 4.03 -22.51
N ALA A 25 -16.39 5.32 -22.87
CA ALA A 25 -17.62 6.07 -23.14
C ALA A 25 -18.43 5.48 -24.32
N THR A 26 -17.77 5.05 -25.41
CA THR A 26 -18.47 4.38 -26.54
C THR A 26 -19.11 3.04 -26.15
N LEU A 27 -18.66 2.43 -25.05
CA LEU A 27 -19.23 1.22 -24.47
C LEU A 27 -20.35 1.52 -23.46
N GLY A 28 -20.73 2.79 -23.29
CA GLY A 28 -21.79 3.24 -22.38
C GLY A 28 -21.34 3.47 -20.94
N LEU A 29 -20.03 3.37 -20.66
CA LEU A 29 -19.47 3.69 -19.35
C LEU A 29 -19.30 5.20 -19.16
N GLN A 30 -18.98 5.63 -17.94
CA GLN A 30 -18.89 7.03 -17.55
C GLN A 30 -17.46 7.38 -17.11
N PRO A 31 -16.48 7.43 -18.04
CA PRO A 31 -15.13 7.88 -17.73
C PRO A 31 -15.13 9.37 -17.35
N VAL A 32 -14.16 9.77 -16.55
CA VAL A 32 -13.93 11.17 -16.19
C VAL A 32 -13.58 11.97 -17.45
N SER A 33 -14.23 13.11 -17.62
CA SER A 33 -13.94 14.02 -18.73
C SER A 33 -12.61 14.77 -18.49
N PRO A 34 -11.86 15.13 -19.55
CA PRO A 34 -10.55 15.76 -19.40
C PRO A 34 -10.53 17.05 -18.55
N SER A 35 -11.60 17.84 -18.60
CA SER A 35 -11.74 19.08 -17.83
C SER A 35 -12.22 18.89 -16.39
N ASN A 36 -12.58 17.67 -16.00
CA ASN A 36 -13.11 17.41 -14.65
C ASN A 36 -11.97 17.20 -13.67
N ASP A 37 -12.19 17.67 -12.44
CA ASP A 37 -11.27 17.48 -11.33
C ASP A 37 -11.16 16.00 -10.94
N VAL A 38 -9.93 15.55 -10.71
CA VAL A 38 -9.58 14.22 -10.23
C VAL A 38 -8.64 14.32 -9.05
N ILE A 39 -8.70 13.31 -8.18
CA ILE A 39 -7.68 13.10 -7.16
C ILE A 39 -6.56 12.25 -7.77
N CYS A 40 -5.40 12.87 -7.91
CA CYS A 40 -4.17 12.28 -8.39
C CYS A 40 -3.28 11.90 -7.20
N TYR A 41 -3.16 10.61 -6.89
CA TYR A 41 -2.32 10.13 -5.80
C TYR A 41 -0.86 10.05 -6.26
N VAL A 42 0.02 10.82 -5.63
CA VAL A 42 1.47 10.80 -5.84
C VAL A 42 2.10 9.81 -4.86
N GLU A 43 2.73 8.77 -5.42
CA GLU A 43 3.43 7.72 -4.71
C GLU A 43 4.95 7.93 -4.76
N GLU A 44 5.56 7.99 -3.57
CA GLU A 44 7.00 7.94 -3.33
C GLU A 44 7.84 8.81 -4.27
N TRP A 45 7.40 10.06 -4.44
CA TRP A 45 8.12 11.06 -5.22
C TRP A 45 9.41 11.45 -4.50
N THR A 46 10.52 10.90 -5.00
CA THR A 46 11.86 11.15 -4.46
C THR A 46 12.33 12.55 -4.79
N VAL A 47 12.83 13.26 -3.78
CA VAL A 47 13.27 14.65 -3.89
C VAL A 47 14.74 14.82 -3.46
N GLU A 48 15.37 15.89 -3.89
CA GLU A 48 16.74 16.27 -3.48
C GLU A 48 16.71 17.17 -2.25
N SER A 49 15.70 18.04 -2.15
CA SER A 49 15.43 18.93 -1.02
C SER A 49 13.99 18.77 -0.52
N LEU A 50 13.72 19.19 0.72
CA LEU A 50 12.34 19.24 1.24
C LEU A 50 11.50 20.30 0.51
N ASP A 51 12.13 21.41 0.12
CA ASP A 51 11.50 22.51 -0.62
C ASP A 51 11.10 22.09 -2.05
N ASP A 52 11.56 20.94 -2.53
CA ASP A 52 11.13 20.43 -3.85
C ASP A 52 9.62 20.18 -3.88
N PHE A 53 8.97 20.00 -2.72
CA PHE A 53 7.51 19.88 -2.62
C PHE A 53 6.78 21.08 -3.23
N ASP A 54 7.36 22.28 -3.17
CA ASP A 54 6.80 23.53 -3.71
C ASP A 54 6.56 23.45 -5.23
N GLN A 55 7.16 22.47 -5.94
CA GLN A 55 6.84 22.19 -7.34
C GLN A 55 5.36 21.81 -7.57
N LEU A 56 4.64 21.43 -6.50
CA LEU A 56 3.21 21.15 -6.53
C LEU A 56 2.32 22.34 -6.13
N ASP A 57 2.87 23.53 -5.84
CA ASP A 57 2.12 24.72 -5.38
C ASP A 57 1.01 25.19 -6.34
N ALA A 58 1.07 24.78 -7.61
CA ALA A 58 0.05 25.07 -8.60
C ALA A 58 -1.29 24.35 -8.33
N TRP A 59 -1.29 23.31 -7.49
CA TRP A 59 -2.45 22.47 -7.21
C TRP A 59 -2.74 22.38 -5.71
N ALA A 60 -3.98 22.06 -5.35
CA ALA A 60 -4.31 21.77 -3.96
C ALA A 60 -3.83 20.36 -3.60
N THR A 61 -3.13 20.24 -2.47
CA THR A 61 -2.61 18.95 -1.98
C THR A 61 -3.22 18.53 -0.64
N GLU A 62 -3.45 17.24 -0.46
CA GLU A 62 -3.94 16.63 0.79
C GLU A 62 -3.05 15.45 1.22
N ASP A 63 -3.17 15.05 2.49
CA ASP A 63 -2.49 13.88 3.09
C ASP A 63 -0.96 13.86 2.89
N VAL A 64 -0.34 15.05 2.87
CA VAL A 64 1.10 15.23 2.62
C VAL A 64 1.92 14.51 3.68
N THR A 65 2.73 13.57 3.23
CA THR A 65 3.58 12.73 4.07
C THR A 65 5.00 12.72 3.52
N LEU A 66 5.96 13.18 4.32
CA LEU A 66 7.37 12.98 4.05
C LEU A 66 7.76 11.54 4.41
N VAL A 67 8.52 10.90 3.54
CA VAL A 67 9.00 9.54 3.67
C VAL A 67 10.52 9.55 3.65
N HIS A 68 11.14 9.07 4.71
CA HIS A 68 12.57 8.79 4.72
C HIS A 68 12.82 7.37 4.25
N VAL A 69 13.29 7.23 3.02
CA VAL A 69 13.58 5.94 2.39
C VAL A 69 15.04 5.56 2.64
N ARG A 70 15.26 4.39 3.25
CA ARG A 70 16.58 3.79 3.42
C ARG A 70 16.61 2.45 2.71
N GLU A 71 17.36 2.40 1.62
CA GLU A 71 17.61 1.17 0.89
C GLU A 71 18.85 0.46 1.44
N ARG A 72 18.78 -0.87 1.49
CA ARG A 72 19.88 -1.74 1.92
C ARG A 72 20.43 -1.45 3.33
N TRP A 73 19.57 -1.00 4.24
CA TRP A 73 19.93 -0.61 5.59
C TRP A 73 20.34 -1.82 6.45
N ARG A 74 21.31 -1.62 7.36
CA ARG A 74 21.95 -2.67 8.19
C ARG A 74 22.22 -2.21 9.64
N GLY A 75 21.43 -1.28 10.15
CA GLY A 75 21.62 -0.72 11.48
C GLY A 75 20.84 -1.46 12.57
N ASP A 76 20.82 -0.86 13.76
CA ASP A 76 20.00 -1.30 14.89
C ASP A 76 18.61 -0.63 14.83
N PHE A 77 17.56 -1.44 14.75
CA PHE A 77 16.20 -0.93 14.56
C PHE A 77 15.67 -0.24 15.81
N PHE A 78 16.12 -0.66 17.01
CA PHE A 78 15.78 0.00 18.26
C PHE A 78 16.34 1.43 18.29
N LEU A 79 17.61 1.60 17.92
CA LEU A 79 18.24 2.93 17.88
C LEU A 79 17.58 3.84 16.83
N LEU A 80 17.30 3.31 15.63
CA LEU A 80 16.65 4.07 14.57
C LEU A 80 15.24 4.53 14.99
N SER A 81 14.40 3.59 15.40
CA SER A 81 13.02 3.86 15.83
C SER A 81 12.97 4.77 17.06
N GLY A 82 13.89 4.60 18.00
CA GLY A 82 14.04 5.48 19.17
C GLY A 82 14.39 6.93 18.79
N ALA A 83 15.28 7.14 17.82
CA ALA A 83 15.62 8.48 17.35
C ALA A 83 14.43 9.18 16.67
N TYR A 84 13.66 8.48 15.82
CA TYR A 84 12.39 9.00 15.29
C TYR A 84 11.39 9.33 16.39
N HIS A 85 11.24 8.43 17.36
CA HIS A 85 10.36 8.64 18.50
C HIS A 85 10.77 9.88 19.33
N THR A 86 12.07 10.12 19.53
CA THR A 86 12.56 11.30 20.26
C THR A 86 12.24 12.60 19.54
N VAL A 87 12.37 12.67 18.20
CA VAL A 87 11.95 13.85 17.44
C VAL A 87 10.43 14.00 17.48
N TYR A 88 9.69 12.91 17.26
CA TYR A 88 8.24 12.87 17.36
C TYR A 88 7.73 13.42 18.70
N GLN A 89 8.25 12.96 19.83
CA GLN A 89 7.83 13.40 21.17
C GLN A 89 7.98 14.90 21.39
N ARG A 90 8.99 15.52 20.77
CA ARG A 90 9.25 16.96 20.90
C ARG A 90 8.30 17.82 20.06
N HIS A 91 7.78 17.27 18.96
CA HIS A 91 7.01 18.00 17.95
C HIS A 91 5.59 17.47 17.74
N GLN A 92 5.14 16.51 18.54
CA GLN A 92 3.81 15.93 18.38
C GLN A 92 2.70 16.95 18.65
N ASP A 93 1.68 16.88 17.81
CA ASP A 93 0.42 17.63 17.93
C ASP A 93 -0.73 16.78 17.36
N ILE A 94 -1.96 17.24 17.52
CA ILE A 94 -3.14 16.66 16.87
C ILE A 94 -2.93 16.66 15.35
N GLY A 95 -3.07 15.50 14.72
CA GLY A 95 -2.86 15.32 13.28
C GLY A 95 -1.43 14.90 12.91
N THR A 96 -0.48 14.94 13.85
CA THR A 96 0.86 14.39 13.60
C THR A 96 0.86 12.86 13.63
N TYR A 97 1.63 12.27 12.72
CA TYR A 97 1.80 10.82 12.61
C TYR A 97 3.23 10.49 12.21
N CYS A 98 3.90 9.65 13.02
CA CYS A 98 5.20 9.09 12.69
C CYS A 98 5.11 7.57 12.67
N SER A 99 5.63 6.90 11.65
CA SER A 99 5.76 5.44 11.68
C SER A 99 7.01 4.97 10.97
N ILE A 100 7.58 3.85 11.40
CA ILE A 100 8.77 3.26 10.81
C ILE A 100 8.44 1.83 10.42
N SER A 101 8.63 1.50 9.15
CA SER A 101 8.38 0.18 8.58
C SER A 101 9.67 -0.59 8.39
N HIS A 102 9.66 -1.89 8.70
CA HIS A 102 10.80 -2.77 8.48
C HIS A 102 10.33 -4.18 8.05
N PRO A 103 11.08 -4.85 7.16
CA PRO A 103 10.78 -6.23 6.80
C PRO A 103 11.13 -7.20 7.92
N TRP A 104 10.46 -8.33 7.96
CA TRP A 104 10.82 -9.42 8.86
C TRP A 104 10.65 -10.75 8.15
N ARG A 105 11.29 -11.78 8.70
CA ARG A 105 11.31 -13.11 8.10
C ARG A 105 10.50 -14.06 8.94
N ILE A 106 9.53 -14.70 8.30
CA ILE A 106 8.81 -15.82 8.89
C ILE A 106 9.76 -17.03 8.85
N ARG A 107 9.85 -17.84 9.89
CA ARG A 107 10.78 -19.00 9.90
C ARG A 107 10.16 -20.25 9.32
N GLU A 108 8.86 -20.43 9.51
CA GLU A 108 8.15 -21.57 8.93
C GLU A 108 8.12 -21.48 7.41
N VAL A 109 8.38 -22.60 6.72
CA VAL A 109 8.39 -22.62 5.25
C VAL A 109 6.96 -22.51 4.73
N LEU A 110 6.66 -21.40 4.07
CA LEU A 110 5.33 -21.11 3.52
C LEU A 110 5.26 -21.45 2.03
N ARG A 111 4.09 -21.90 1.57
CA ARG A 111 3.84 -22.16 0.15
C ARG A 111 2.89 -21.14 -0.48
N LEU A 112 1.94 -20.63 0.29
CA LEU A 112 0.90 -19.73 -0.21
C LEU A 112 1.14 -18.28 0.22
N HIS A 113 1.96 -18.08 1.23
CA HIS A 113 2.44 -16.78 1.71
C HIS A 113 3.89 -16.53 1.32
N ASP A 114 4.28 -15.26 1.27
CA ASP A 114 5.68 -14.90 1.11
C ASP A 114 6.44 -15.13 2.41
N GLN A 115 7.69 -15.57 2.31
CA GLN A 115 8.58 -15.75 3.46
C GLN A 115 8.96 -14.41 4.14
N ARG A 116 8.71 -13.30 3.44
CA ARG A 116 9.00 -11.94 3.86
C ARG A 116 7.68 -11.21 4.09
N ALA A 117 7.59 -10.56 5.24
CA ALA A 117 6.46 -9.73 5.62
C ALA A 117 6.97 -8.37 6.11
N MET A 118 6.07 -7.42 6.34
CA MET A 118 6.44 -6.13 6.91
C MET A 118 5.76 -5.92 8.24
N PHE A 119 6.40 -5.13 9.08
CA PHE A 119 5.75 -4.53 10.24
C PHE A 119 6.03 -3.03 10.28
N TRP A 120 5.19 -2.32 11.02
CA TRP A 120 5.34 -0.90 11.33
C TRP A 120 5.24 -0.73 12.84
N ILE A 121 6.14 0.05 13.41
CA ILE A 121 5.88 0.74 14.67
C ILE A 121 5.43 2.15 14.33
N GLY A 122 4.42 2.67 15.01
CA GLY A 122 4.04 4.07 14.82
C GLY A 122 3.55 4.73 16.08
N PHE A 123 3.59 6.05 16.02
CA PHE A 123 3.39 6.99 17.10
C PHE A 123 2.36 8.02 16.63
N ARG A 124 1.31 8.18 17.44
CA ARG A 124 0.25 9.18 17.28
C ARG A 124 0.04 9.86 18.62
N HIS A 125 -0.58 11.04 18.59
CA HIS A 125 -0.75 11.88 19.78
C HIS A 125 -1.29 11.13 21.01
N ALA A 126 -2.18 10.15 20.82
CA ALA A 126 -2.85 9.44 21.91
C ALA A 126 -2.42 7.98 22.12
N HIS A 127 -1.65 7.39 21.20
CA HIS A 127 -1.26 5.98 21.28
C HIS A 127 -0.09 5.66 20.38
N SER A 128 0.62 4.59 20.72
CA SER A 128 1.50 3.86 19.82
C SER A 128 0.78 2.66 19.23
N PHE A 129 1.25 2.19 18.08
CA PHE A 129 0.75 0.97 17.48
C PHE A 129 1.89 0.12 16.91
N ILE A 130 1.64 -1.18 16.84
CA ILE A 130 2.40 -2.09 16.01
C ILE A 130 1.46 -2.76 15.01
N ARG A 131 1.82 -2.69 13.74
CA ARG A 131 1.08 -3.29 12.63
C ARG A 131 1.93 -4.35 11.98
N VAL A 132 1.38 -5.54 11.77
CA VAL A 132 2.06 -6.62 11.04
C VAL A 132 1.22 -6.96 9.81
N ARG A 133 1.86 -6.97 8.63
CA ARG A 133 1.22 -7.29 7.36
C ARG A 133 1.91 -8.48 6.70
N LEU A 134 1.12 -9.51 6.43
CA LEU A 134 1.54 -10.66 5.64
C LEU A 134 1.17 -10.45 4.17
N GLN A 135 1.97 -11.06 3.30
CA GLN A 135 1.76 -11.06 1.86
C GLN A 135 1.48 -12.49 1.37
N THR A 136 0.67 -12.61 0.33
CA THR A 136 0.39 -13.87 -0.37
C THR A 136 0.98 -13.84 -1.77
N GLN A 137 1.35 -15.03 -2.27
CA GLN A 137 1.86 -15.19 -3.63
C GLN A 137 0.74 -15.04 -4.68
N VAL A 138 -0.51 -15.27 -4.26
CA VAL A 138 -1.71 -15.21 -5.09
C VAL A 138 -2.78 -14.40 -4.37
N ILE A 139 -3.57 -13.64 -5.14
CA ILE A 139 -4.76 -12.93 -4.67
C ILE A 139 -6.00 -13.62 -5.24
N ILE A 140 -6.82 -14.19 -4.36
CA ILE A 140 -8.13 -14.79 -4.66
C ILE A 140 -9.12 -13.98 -3.85
N THR A 141 -9.99 -13.25 -4.53
CA THR A 141 -10.92 -12.32 -3.92
C THR A 141 -12.11 -13.03 -3.25
N PRO A 142 -12.86 -12.35 -2.38
CA PRO A 142 -14.01 -12.95 -1.73
C PRO A 142 -15.00 -13.49 -2.75
N GLY A 143 -15.62 -14.64 -2.47
CA GLY A 143 -16.56 -15.30 -3.39
C GLY A 143 -15.92 -16.24 -4.42
N GLU A 144 -14.63 -16.10 -4.74
CA GLU A 144 -13.96 -17.02 -5.66
C GLU A 144 -13.66 -18.38 -4.98
N THR A 145 -14.00 -19.49 -5.65
CA THR A 145 -13.85 -20.87 -5.12
C THR A 145 -12.56 -21.57 -5.54
N ARG A 146 -11.79 -20.99 -6.48
CA ARG A 146 -10.58 -21.61 -7.03
C ARG A 146 -9.47 -21.90 -6.01
N GLY A 147 -9.51 -21.23 -4.86
CA GLY A 147 -8.58 -21.46 -3.74
C GLY A 147 -9.04 -22.55 -2.77
N ASP A 148 -10.26 -23.07 -2.88
CA ASP A 148 -10.88 -23.86 -1.81
C ASP A 148 -10.12 -25.13 -1.46
N ALA A 149 -9.49 -25.78 -2.45
CA ALA A 149 -8.66 -26.96 -2.22
C ALA A 149 -7.45 -26.70 -1.30
N GLU A 150 -6.93 -25.46 -1.30
CA GLU A 150 -5.77 -25.04 -0.52
C GLU A 150 -6.17 -24.22 0.72
N ARG A 151 -7.47 -24.03 0.99
CA ARG A 151 -7.99 -23.14 2.05
C ARG A 151 -7.52 -23.52 3.45
N ALA A 152 -7.52 -24.82 3.76
CA ALA A 152 -7.04 -25.29 5.06
C ALA A 152 -5.56 -24.93 5.26
N ARG A 153 -4.69 -25.23 4.28
CA ARG A 153 -3.26 -24.87 4.32
C ARG A 153 -3.06 -23.38 4.45
N TRP A 154 -3.82 -22.59 3.70
CA TRP A 154 -3.71 -21.14 3.74
C TRP A 154 -4.07 -20.57 5.12
N LEU A 155 -5.13 -21.08 5.76
CA LEU A 155 -5.49 -20.68 7.13
C LEU A 155 -4.41 -21.08 8.13
N ASP A 156 -3.85 -22.28 7.99
CA ASP A 156 -2.78 -22.78 8.86
C ASP A 156 -1.51 -21.94 8.72
N GLU A 157 -1.03 -21.71 7.49
CA GLU A 157 0.14 -20.86 7.21
C GLU A 157 -0.05 -19.43 7.72
N ARG A 158 -1.23 -18.84 7.46
CA ARG A 158 -1.57 -17.49 7.93
C ARG A 158 -1.54 -17.42 9.45
N ARG A 159 -2.19 -18.37 10.11
CA ARG A 159 -2.26 -18.44 11.57
C ARG A 159 -0.86 -18.59 12.16
N ALA A 160 -0.05 -19.48 11.60
CA ALA A 160 1.30 -19.72 12.08
C ALA A 160 2.20 -18.49 11.91
N ALA A 161 2.14 -17.82 10.75
CA ALA A 161 2.88 -16.59 10.51
C ALA A 161 2.49 -15.46 11.49
N PHE A 162 1.20 -15.26 11.75
CA PHE A 162 0.79 -14.29 12.78
C PHE A 162 1.20 -14.70 14.19
N LEU A 163 1.05 -15.98 14.53
CA LEU A 163 1.45 -16.47 15.85
C LEU A 163 2.95 -16.27 16.09
N GLU A 164 3.78 -16.45 15.06
CA GLU A 164 5.21 -16.17 15.13
C GLU A 164 5.46 -14.69 15.45
N ALA A 165 4.85 -13.77 14.70
CA ALA A 165 4.97 -12.33 14.97
C ALA A 165 4.48 -11.97 16.37
N ILE A 166 3.29 -12.46 16.78
CA ILE A 166 2.70 -12.24 18.11
C ILE A 166 3.65 -12.70 19.22
N THR A 167 4.26 -13.87 19.04
CA THR A 167 5.18 -14.46 20.02
C THR A 167 6.46 -13.64 20.14
N VAL A 168 7.07 -13.24 19.01
CA VAL A 168 8.31 -12.42 19.02
C VAL A 168 8.04 -11.03 19.61
N LEU A 169 6.88 -10.47 19.30
CA LEU A 169 6.44 -9.17 19.81
C LEU A 169 5.87 -9.23 21.23
N GLU A 170 5.76 -10.42 21.83
CA GLU A 170 5.22 -10.64 23.18
C GLU A 170 3.80 -10.04 23.36
N LEU A 171 2.99 -10.01 22.29
CA LEU A 171 1.66 -9.39 22.31
C LEU A 171 0.63 -10.30 23.01
N PRO A 172 -0.26 -9.75 23.84
CA PRO A 172 -1.32 -10.51 24.50
C PRO A 172 -2.49 -10.75 23.53
N ILE A 173 -2.23 -11.53 22.47
CA ILE A 173 -3.19 -11.85 21.42
C ILE A 173 -3.35 -13.37 21.31
N GLU A 174 -4.58 -13.84 21.41
CA GLU A 174 -4.95 -15.23 21.17
C GLU A 174 -5.30 -15.46 19.70
N THR A 175 -5.05 -16.68 19.20
CA THR A 175 -5.30 -17.06 17.81
C THR A 175 -6.03 -18.38 17.66
N GLN A 176 -7.01 -18.40 16.77
CA GLN A 176 -7.89 -19.53 16.51
C GLN A 176 -8.45 -19.47 15.08
N VAL A 177 -9.04 -20.58 14.63
CA VAL A 177 -9.75 -20.65 13.35
C VAL A 177 -11.23 -20.80 13.64
N GLU A 178 -12.05 -19.85 13.17
CA GLU A 178 -13.51 -19.90 13.28
C GLU A 178 -14.13 -19.68 11.90
N LYS A 179 -15.11 -20.51 11.51
CA LYS A 179 -15.86 -20.37 10.24
C LYS A 179 -14.95 -20.15 9.03
N ASN A 180 -13.87 -20.93 8.92
CA ASN A 180 -12.88 -20.84 7.85
C ASN A 180 -12.13 -19.49 7.76
N MET A 181 -11.94 -18.82 8.89
CA MET A 181 -11.17 -17.58 9.01
C MET A 181 -10.21 -17.65 10.20
N VAL A 182 -9.03 -17.06 10.06
CA VAL A 182 -8.14 -16.82 11.21
C VAL A 182 -8.70 -15.65 12.00
N VAL A 183 -8.94 -15.89 13.28
CA VAL A 183 -9.41 -14.86 14.23
C VAL A 183 -8.29 -14.62 15.24
N LEU A 184 -7.92 -13.35 15.38
CA LEU A 184 -7.03 -12.87 16.43
C LEU A 184 -7.87 -12.08 17.44
N ARG A 185 -7.64 -12.29 18.73
CA ARG A 185 -8.34 -11.59 19.82
C ARG A 185 -7.34 -11.07 20.84
N PRO A 186 -7.36 -9.78 21.19
CA PRO A 186 -6.57 -9.30 22.32
C PRO A 186 -7.12 -9.92 23.61
N ALA A 187 -6.23 -10.23 24.57
CA ALA A 187 -6.62 -10.77 25.87
C ALA A 187 -7.47 -9.78 26.67
N ASP A 188 -7.21 -8.48 26.51
CA ASP A 188 -8.08 -7.41 26.98
C ASP A 188 -8.93 -6.88 25.80
N PRO A 189 -10.27 -7.08 25.82
CA PRO A 189 -11.15 -6.65 24.74
C PRO A 189 -11.32 -5.13 24.64
N ILE A 190 -10.86 -4.35 25.64
CA ILE A 190 -10.92 -2.88 25.63
C ILE A 190 -9.80 -2.30 24.76
N VAL A 191 -8.71 -3.05 24.57
CA VAL A 191 -7.58 -2.60 23.77
C VAL A 191 -8.01 -2.44 22.31
N PRO A 192 -7.82 -1.24 21.70
CA PRO A 192 -8.11 -1.05 20.29
C PRO A 192 -7.26 -2.00 19.45
N PHE A 193 -7.94 -2.92 18.77
CA PHE A 193 -7.31 -3.93 17.93
C PHE A 193 -8.00 -3.98 16.59
N PHE A 194 -7.24 -3.78 15.52
CA PHE A 194 -7.74 -3.80 14.17
C PHE A 194 -7.21 -5.01 13.44
N CYS A 195 -8.08 -5.68 12.68
CA CYS A 195 -7.68 -6.73 11.77
C CYS A 195 -8.31 -6.49 10.41
N SER A 196 -7.49 -6.54 9.38
CA SER A 196 -7.94 -6.60 8.00
C SER A 196 -7.64 -8.00 7.47
N TRP A 197 -8.64 -8.87 7.61
CA TRP A 197 -8.71 -10.14 6.93
C TRP A 197 -9.51 -9.92 5.65
N PRO A 198 -8.90 -9.90 4.45
CA PRO A 198 -9.70 -10.34 3.33
C PRO A 198 -10.19 -11.75 3.71
N ASP A 199 -11.50 -11.97 3.61
CA ASP A 199 -12.21 -13.26 3.58
C ASP A 199 -11.82 -14.12 2.35
N ALA A 200 -10.61 -13.85 1.86
CA ALA A 200 -10.05 -14.10 0.56
C ALA A 200 -8.56 -14.37 0.72
N PHE A 201 -7.97 -15.16 -0.18
CA PHE A 201 -6.53 -15.42 -0.19
C PHE A 201 -5.84 -14.14 -0.62
N GLY A 202 -5.28 -13.38 0.31
CA GLY A 202 -4.74 -12.08 0.00
C GLY A 202 -3.93 -11.49 1.15
N PRO A 203 -3.30 -10.33 0.92
CA PRO A 203 -2.57 -9.60 1.94
C PRO A 203 -3.47 -9.27 3.12
N CYS A 204 -2.96 -9.49 4.32
CA CYS A 204 -3.72 -9.32 5.54
C CYS A 204 -2.86 -8.72 6.64
N GLN A 205 -3.49 -8.07 7.61
CA GLN A 205 -2.77 -7.40 8.67
C GLN A 205 -3.57 -7.36 9.96
N PHE A 206 -2.83 -7.24 11.07
CA PHE A 206 -3.38 -6.73 12.31
C PHE A 206 -2.66 -5.45 12.72
N GLU A 207 -3.31 -4.64 13.55
CA GLU A 207 -2.74 -3.52 14.27
C GLU A 207 -3.16 -3.60 15.73
N TYR A 208 -2.17 -3.58 16.63
CA TYR A 208 -2.36 -3.61 18.08
C TYR A 208 -1.90 -2.26 18.64
N ASN A 209 -2.74 -1.63 19.46
CA ASN A 209 -2.51 -0.29 19.99
C ASN A 209 -2.24 -0.31 21.49
N THR A 210 -1.49 0.67 21.97
CA THR A 210 -1.24 0.89 23.39
C THR A 210 -1.09 2.37 23.70
N PRO A 211 -1.53 2.86 24.87
CA PRO A 211 -1.23 4.22 25.31
C PRO A 211 0.25 4.44 25.67
N ASP A 212 1.04 3.40 25.90
CA ASP A 212 2.47 3.54 26.22
C ASP A 212 3.29 3.82 24.96
N ALA A 213 3.88 5.02 24.90
CA ALA A 213 4.65 5.47 23.76
C ALA A 213 5.89 4.59 23.44
N PHE A 214 6.41 3.87 24.43
CA PHE A 214 7.68 3.11 24.34
C PHE A 214 7.50 1.60 24.20
N GLU A 215 6.31 1.07 24.46
CA GLU A 215 6.05 -0.37 24.62
C GLU A 215 6.59 -1.22 23.46
N PHE A 216 6.44 -0.75 22.23
CA PHE A 216 6.83 -1.52 21.05
C PHE A 216 8.29 -1.37 20.60
N LEU A 217 9.07 -0.43 21.16
CA LEU A 217 10.43 -0.18 20.68
C LEU A 217 11.32 -1.43 20.78
N VAL A 218 11.32 -2.10 21.94
CA VAL A 218 12.13 -3.30 22.17
C VAL A 218 11.55 -4.53 21.47
N PRO A 219 10.24 -4.86 21.57
CA PRO A 219 9.70 -6.01 20.84
C PRO A 219 9.85 -5.89 19.32
N ALA A 220 9.65 -4.70 18.75
CA ALA A 220 9.80 -4.48 17.32
C ALA A 220 11.23 -4.71 16.82
N SER A 221 12.26 -4.38 17.62
CA SER A 221 13.64 -4.67 17.24
C SER A 221 13.95 -6.17 17.22
N LYS A 222 13.35 -6.96 18.13
CA LYS A 222 13.42 -8.43 18.07
C LYS A 222 12.83 -8.98 16.77
N LEU A 223 11.73 -8.38 16.29
CA LEU A 223 11.11 -8.79 15.02
C LEU A 223 11.96 -8.36 13.81
N ALA A 224 12.53 -7.15 13.82
CA ALA A 224 13.47 -6.68 12.80
C ALA A 224 14.68 -7.61 12.67
N GLU A 225 15.22 -8.07 13.80
CA GLU A 225 16.40 -8.95 13.87
C GLU A 225 16.21 -10.27 13.09
N THR A 226 14.97 -10.74 12.94
CA THR A 226 14.67 -11.94 12.14
C THR A 226 15.08 -11.80 10.67
N PHE A 227 15.25 -10.58 10.18
CA PHE A 227 15.64 -10.30 8.80
C PHE A 227 17.17 -10.41 8.58
N ASN A 228 17.97 -10.40 9.65
CA ASN A 228 19.42 -10.53 9.53
C ASN A 228 19.85 -11.86 8.89
N PRO A 229 20.95 -11.88 8.11
CA PRO A 229 21.85 -10.77 7.79
C PRO A 229 21.48 -10.03 6.49
N GLU A 230 20.23 -10.09 6.03
CA GLU A 230 19.83 -9.40 4.80
C GLU A 230 19.72 -7.89 5.02
N PRO A 231 20.11 -7.07 4.03
CA PRO A 231 19.94 -5.64 4.13
C PRO A 231 18.47 -5.28 3.92
N ALA A 232 17.91 -4.45 4.81
CA ALA A 232 16.50 -4.13 4.84
C ALA A 232 16.15 -2.87 4.04
N GLY A 233 14.93 -2.84 3.49
CA GLY A 233 14.30 -1.61 3.01
C GLY A 233 13.50 -0.99 4.16
N VAL A 234 13.94 0.15 4.68
CA VAL A 234 13.27 0.84 5.81
C VAL A 234 12.66 2.13 5.29
N ARG A 235 11.43 2.41 5.72
CA ARG A 235 10.74 3.68 5.42
C ARG A 235 10.23 4.27 6.72
N ALA A 236 10.49 5.55 6.96
CA ALA A 236 9.83 6.31 8.03
C ALA A 236 8.88 7.33 7.42
N TYR A 237 7.64 7.37 7.89
CA TYR A 237 6.56 8.21 7.39
C TYR A 237 6.28 9.30 8.40
N LEU A 238 6.25 10.54 7.95
CA LEU A 238 6.16 11.76 8.76
C LEU A 238 5.04 12.63 8.17
N THR A 239 3.91 12.71 8.88
CA THR A 239 2.72 13.45 8.43
C THR A 239 2.37 14.51 9.47
N GLY A 240 2.00 15.70 9.02
CA GLY A 240 1.49 16.78 9.87
C GLY A 240 2.54 17.55 10.67
N PHE A 241 3.83 17.37 10.39
CA PHE A 241 4.92 18.12 11.05
C PHE A 241 5.22 19.43 10.34
N SER A 242 5.63 20.45 11.10
CA SER A 242 6.15 21.71 10.55
C SER A 242 7.51 21.51 9.88
N GLU A 243 7.90 22.40 8.98
CA GLU A 243 9.23 22.39 8.33
C GLU A 243 10.37 22.32 9.34
N ALA A 244 10.28 23.09 10.43
CA ALA A 244 11.28 23.07 11.50
C ALA A 244 11.41 21.68 12.15
N ALA A 245 10.29 20.99 12.38
CA ALA A 245 10.31 19.62 12.90
C ALA A 245 10.84 18.62 11.86
N LEU A 246 10.49 18.78 10.57
CA LEU A 246 11.00 17.94 9.49
C LEU A 246 12.53 18.07 9.33
N ALA A 247 13.09 19.27 9.53
CA ALA A 247 14.54 19.49 9.53
C ALA A 247 15.25 18.64 10.61
N GLU A 248 14.68 18.54 11.82
CA GLU A 248 15.24 17.69 12.87
C GLU A 248 15.13 16.19 12.54
N PHE A 249 14.08 15.76 11.85
CA PHE A 249 13.97 14.38 11.38
C PHE A 249 15.09 14.03 10.37
N GLN A 250 15.57 14.98 9.56
CA GLN A 250 16.68 14.74 8.63
C GLN A 250 17.99 14.42 9.34
N GLU A 251 18.15 14.85 10.60
CA GLU A 251 19.40 14.67 11.36
C GLU A 251 19.52 13.27 12.01
N ILE A 252 18.43 12.49 12.10
CA ILE A 252 18.37 11.22 12.85
C ILE A 252 19.43 10.20 12.41
N GLU A 253 19.73 10.13 11.12
CA GLU A 253 20.82 9.31 10.59
C GLU A 253 21.07 9.69 9.12
N PRO A 254 22.32 9.96 8.70
CA PRO A 254 22.62 10.34 7.32
C PRO A 254 22.31 9.20 6.33
N GLY A 255 21.95 9.57 5.09
CA GLY A 255 21.74 8.62 4.00
C GLY A 255 20.28 8.17 3.79
N ALA A 256 19.34 8.70 4.57
CA ALA A 256 17.94 8.67 4.18
C ALA A 256 17.74 9.49 2.91
N ARG A 257 17.00 8.93 1.96
CA ARG A 257 16.53 9.67 0.79
C ARG A 257 15.12 10.19 1.08
N PRO A 258 14.87 11.50 1.02
CA PRO A 258 13.53 12.03 1.20
C PRO A 258 12.66 11.70 -0.02
N ALA A 259 11.39 11.43 0.24
CA ALA A 259 10.36 11.28 -0.78
C ALA A 259 9.01 11.77 -0.23
N TYR A 260 8.13 12.29 -1.07
CA TYR A 260 6.78 12.69 -0.68
C TYR A 260 5.73 11.71 -1.16
N ARG A 261 4.66 11.59 -0.38
CA ARG A 261 3.37 10.99 -0.76
C ARG A 261 2.28 12.01 -0.48
N CYS A 262 1.37 12.22 -1.41
CA CYS A 262 0.25 13.15 -1.25
C CYS A 262 -0.86 12.86 -2.27
N SER A 263 -2.01 13.46 -2.06
CA SER A 263 -3.08 13.56 -3.05
C SER A 263 -3.05 14.95 -3.67
N VAL A 264 -3.09 15.05 -4.99
CA VAL A 264 -3.14 16.30 -5.76
C VAL A 264 -4.51 16.42 -6.41
N HIS A 265 -5.22 17.52 -6.19
CA HIS A 265 -6.48 17.83 -6.85
C HIS A 265 -6.20 18.65 -8.11
N CYS A 266 -6.53 18.08 -9.27
CA CYS A 266 -6.26 18.69 -10.56
C CYS A 266 -7.27 18.23 -11.62
N PRO A 267 -7.53 19.04 -12.67
CA PRO A 267 -8.17 18.54 -13.88
C PRO A 267 -7.45 17.31 -14.44
N LEU A 268 -8.18 16.36 -15.01
CA LEU A 268 -7.58 15.18 -15.63
C LEU A 268 -6.53 15.55 -16.70
N ASP A 269 -6.76 16.62 -17.47
CA ASP A 269 -5.82 17.12 -18.48
C ASP A 269 -4.51 17.67 -17.92
N ASP A 270 -4.43 17.97 -16.61
CA ASP A 270 -3.22 18.46 -15.95
C ASP A 270 -2.27 17.34 -15.49
N LEU A 271 -2.66 16.05 -15.66
CA LEU A 271 -1.81 14.93 -15.26
C LEU A 271 -0.39 14.96 -15.87
N PRO A 272 -0.18 15.36 -17.14
CA PRO A 272 1.18 15.54 -17.68
C PRO A 272 1.99 16.60 -16.94
N GLU A 273 1.38 17.72 -16.57
CA GLU A 273 1.99 18.81 -15.82
C GLU A 273 2.36 18.36 -14.40
N VAL A 274 1.44 17.68 -13.71
CA VAL A 274 1.71 17.08 -12.39
C VAL A 274 2.84 16.05 -12.50
N GLN A 275 2.81 15.18 -13.52
CA GLN A 275 3.87 14.20 -13.76
C GLN A 275 5.24 14.86 -13.98
N ASN A 276 5.27 15.98 -14.72
CA ASN A 276 6.50 16.72 -14.96
C ASN A 276 7.02 17.35 -13.66
N ALA A 277 6.13 17.88 -12.81
CA ALA A 277 6.50 18.46 -11.51
C ALA A 277 7.10 17.43 -10.54
N ILE A 278 6.62 16.18 -10.58
CA ILE A 278 7.16 15.09 -9.74
C ILE A 278 8.26 14.27 -10.44
N GLY A 279 8.68 14.68 -11.63
CA GLY A 279 9.71 14.00 -12.41
C GLY A 279 11.10 14.12 -11.75
N PRO A 280 12.03 13.19 -11.99
CA PRO A 280 11.88 11.95 -12.78
C PRO A 280 11.40 10.75 -11.95
N HIS A 281 11.20 10.90 -10.64
CA HIS A 281 11.06 9.77 -9.71
C HIS A 281 9.66 9.54 -9.16
N GLY A 282 8.73 10.48 -9.33
CA GLY A 282 7.35 10.34 -8.88
C GLY A 282 6.54 9.38 -9.75
N LEU A 283 5.71 8.59 -9.07
CA LEU A 283 4.61 7.86 -9.68
C LEU A 283 3.32 8.58 -9.31
N LEU A 284 2.42 8.72 -10.27
CA LEU A 284 1.06 9.17 -10.00
C LEU A 284 0.03 8.15 -10.43
N TYR A 285 -1.11 8.15 -9.73
CA TYR A 285 -2.29 7.36 -10.06
C TYR A 285 -3.53 8.24 -9.99
N ALA A 286 -4.35 8.21 -11.04
CA ALA A 286 -5.67 8.83 -11.04
C ALA A 286 -6.73 7.84 -11.56
N THR A 287 -7.91 7.83 -10.94
CA THR A 287 -9.03 7.02 -11.44
C THR A 287 -9.64 7.67 -12.69
N LEU A 288 -9.71 6.91 -13.78
CA LEU A 288 -10.33 7.33 -15.03
C LEU A 288 -11.80 6.91 -15.11
N CYS A 289 -12.15 5.71 -14.63
CA CYS A 289 -13.52 5.21 -14.71
C CYS A 289 -13.77 4.15 -13.65
N GLU A 290 -14.95 4.18 -13.02
CA GLU A 290 -15.44 3.12 -12.14
C GLU A 290 -16.76 2.59 -12.67
N PHE A 291 -16.96 1.27 -12.66
CA PHE A 291 -18.19 0.66 -13.17
C PHE A 291 -18.41 -0.76 -12.63
N GLN A 292 -19.64 -1.27 -12.78
CA GLN A 292 -19.96 -2.68 -12.58
C GLN A 292 -19.80 -3.43 -13.90
N THR A 293 -19.12 -4.58 -13.89
CA THR A 293 -18.77 -5.30 -15.13
C THR A 293 -19.99 -5.77 -15.91
N HIS A 294 -21.15 -5.97 -15.27
CA HIS A 294 -22.42 -6.23 -15.95
C HIS A 294 -22.80 -5.19 -17.00
N ALA A 295 -22.33 -3.94 -16.89
CA ALA A 295 -22.56 -2.90 -17.89
C ALA A 295 -21.96 -3.25 -19.26
N VAL A 296 -20.90 -4.05 -19.29
CA VAL A 296 -20.16 -4.43 -20.53
C VAL A 296 -20.03 -5.95 -20.70
N LEU A 297 -20.50 -6.71 -19.73
CA LEU A 297 -20.42 -8.17 -19.66
C LEU A 297 -21.65 -8.73 -18.89
N PRO A 298 -22.85 -8.64 -19.47
CA PRO A 298 -24.11 -8.92 -18.77
C PRO A 298 -24.33 -10.39 -18.40
N ASP A 299 -23.70 -11.32 -19.13
CA ASP A 299 -23.89 -12.77 -18.95
C ASP A 299 -22.87 -13.41 -17.99
N ALA A 300 -22.02 -12.61 -17.34
CA ALA A 300 -20.97 -13.07 -16.44
C ALA A 300 -21.28 -12.78 -14.97
N GLU A 301 -20.38 -13.16 -14.07
CA GLU A 301 -20.46 -12.66 -12.69
C GLU A 301 -20.22 -11.15 -12.66
N ASP A 302 -20.89 -10.42 -11.77
CA ASP A 302 -20.69 -8.98 -11.66
C ASP A 302 -19.45 -8.69 -10.82
N ALA A 303 -18.72 -7.62 -11.13
CA ALA A 303 -17.58 -7.16 -10.36
C ALA A 303 -17.52 -5.64 -10.40
N SER A 304 -17.05 -5.05 -9.32
CA SER A 304 -16.66 -3.64 -9.32
C SER A 304 -15.30 -3.53 -9.98
N ALA A 305 -15.22 -2.70 -11.02
CA ALA A 305 -14.01 -2.46 -11.78
C ALA A 305 -13.62 -0.98 -11.74
N ILE A 306 -12.33 -0.72 -11.61
CA ILE A 306 -11.70 0.60 -11.68
C ILE A 306 -10.68 0.57 -12.80
N ILE A 307 -10.77 1.53 -13.72
CA ILE A 307 -9.72 1.83 -14.70
C ILE A 307 -9.00 3.08 -14.22
N GLY A 308 -7.69 2.97 -14.02
CA GLY A 308 -6.82 4.07 -13.59
C GLY A 308 -5.75 4.39 -14.62
N ILE A 309 -5.29 5.64 -14.60
CA ILE A 309 -4.11 6.11 -15.32
C ILE A 309 -2.95 6.16 -14.34
N VAL A 310 -1.85 5.51 -14.68
CA VAL A 310 -0.60 5.53 -13.93
C VAL A 310 0.43 6.33 -14.73
N GLY A 311 0.96 7.40 -14.15
CA GLY A 311 2.02 8.21 -14.74
C GLY A 311 3.37 7.92 -14.08
N VAL A 312 4.41 7.63 -14.88
CA VAL A 312 5.81 7.55 -14.41
C VAL A 312 6.77 7.99 -15.51
N ASN A 313 7.72 8.86 -15.17
CA ASN A 313 8.81 9.28 -16.06
C ASN A 313 8.37 9.74 -17.48
N GLY A 314 7.39 10.64 -17.54
CA GLY A 314 6.85 11.17 -18.81
C GLY A 314 6.02 10.17 -19.63
N GLN A 315 5.76 8.98 -19.10
CA GLN A 315 4.98 7.93 -19.75
C GLN A 315 3.77 7.56 -18.90
N PHE A 316 2.75 7.01 -19.55
CA PHE A 316 1.52 6.58 -18.92
C PHE A 316 1.28 5.09 -19.12
N LYS A 317 0.52 4.48 -18.22
CA LYS A 317 -0.02 3.13 -18.33
C LYS A 317 -1.49 3.17 -17.93
N ILE A 318 -2.25 2.20 -18.43
CA ILE A 318 -3.59 1.94 -17.91
C ILE A 318 -3.55 0.75 -16.97
N GLU A 319 -4.23 0.91 -15.86
CA GLU A 319 -4.40 -0.10 -14.84
C GLU A 319 -5.88 -0.47 -14.72
N ALA A 320 -6.18 -1.75 -14.61
CA ALA A 320 -7.52 -2.25 -14.28
C ALA A 320 -7.46 -2.98 -12.94
N ARG A 321 -8.28 -2.53 -11.98
CA ARG A 321 -8.48 -3.19 -10.68
C ARG A 321 -9.90 -3.75 -10.62
N LEU A 322 -10.05 -5.00 -10.17
CA LEU A 322 -11.36 -5.61 -9.99
C LEU A 322 -11.46 -6.28 -8.62
N ASN A 323 -12.59 -6.11 -7.95
CA ASN A 323 -12.84 -6.75 -6.65
C ASN A 323 -13.09 -8.27 -6.75
N GLN A 324 -13.33 -8.80 -7.94
CA GLN A 324 -13.34 -10.23 -8.29
C GLN A 324 -13.20 -10.42 -9.80
N ALA A 325 -12.87 -11.62 -10.27
CA ALA A 325 -12.88 -11.89 -11.70
C ALA A 325 -14.27 -12.30 -12.21
N PRO A 326 -14.86 -11.54 -13.15
CA PRO A 326 -16.13 -11.92 -13.76
C PRO A 326 -15.99 -13.10 -14.75
N LEU A 327 -14.75 -13.43 -15.16
CA LEU A 327 -14.44 -14.49 -16.14
C LEU A 327 -13.34 -15.42 -15.62
N HIS A 328 -13.22 -16.59 -16.26
CA HIS A 328 -12.08 -17.47 -16.05
C HIS A 328 -10.74 -16.79 -16.39
N GLU A 329 -9.66 -17.21 -15.72
CA GLU A 329 -8.33 -16.58 -15.78
C GLU A 329 -7.83 -16.34 -17.20
N GLU A 330 -7.95 -17.35 -18.05
CA GLU A 330 -7.48 -17.31 -19.45
C GLU A 330 -8.23 -16.27 -20.31
N ALA A 331 -9.46 -15.92 -19.90
CA ALA A 331 -10.31 -14.94 -20.58
C ALA A 331 -10.17 -13.51 -20.03
N MET A 332 -9.59 -13.33 -18.83
CA MET A 332 -9.48 -12.02 -18.18
C MET A 332 -8.64 -11.03 -18.99
N ALA A 333 -7.37 -11.37 -19.29
CA ALA A 333 -6.49 -10.47 -20.03
C ALA A 333 -6.99 -10.17 -21.46
N PRO A 334 -7.48 -11.14 -22.25
CA PRO A 334 -8.10 -10.85 -23.55
C PRO A 334 -9.33 -9.95 -23.47
N TRP A 335 -10.19 -10.11 -22.46
CA TRP A 335 -11.37 -9.26 -22.28
C TRP A 335 -10.97 -7.83 -21.89
N LEU A 336 -10.13 -7.68 -20.85
CA LEU A 336 -9.62 -6.37 -20.43
C LEU A 336 -8.87 -5.66 -21.56
N GLY A 337 -8.10 -6.40 -22.36
CA GLY A 337 -7.41 -5.84 -23.51
C GLY A 337 -8.36 -5.32 -24.59
N ARG A 338 -9.53 -5.95 -24.78
CA ARG A 338 -10.59 -5.42 -25.66
C ARG A 338 -11.29 -4.21 -25.05
N LEU A 339 -11.53 -4.22 -23.74
CA LEU A 339 -12.15 -3.11 -23.02
C LEU A 339 -11.29 -1.85 -23.12
N ILE A 340 -9.99 -1.98 -22.79
CA ILE A 340 -9.01 -0.89 -22.76
C ILE A 340 -8.52 -0.51 -24.16
N GLY A 341 -8.49 -1.45 -25.10
CA GLY A 341 -7.93 -1.25 -26.44
C GLY A 341 -6.41 -1.48 -26.54
N HIS A 342 -5.78 -1.92 -25.44
CA HIS A 342 -4.36 -2.23 -25.37
C HIS A 342 -4.13 -3.59 -24.68
N PRO A 343 -3.11 -4.37 -25.06
CA PRO A 343 -2.77 -5.61 -24.35
C PRO A 343 -2.45 -5.34 -22.87
N VAL A 344 -3.01 -6.18 -22.00
CA VAL A 344 -2.74 -6.14 -20.56
C VAL A 344 -2.17 -7.45 -20.06
N VAL A 345 -1.44 -7.37 -18.95
CA VAL A 345 -0.91 -8.53 -18.22
C VAL A 345 -1.35 -8.47 -16.77
N TYR A 346 -1.57 -9.63 -16.15
CA TYR A 346 -1.83 -9.69 -14.71
C TYR A 346 -0.60 -9.18 -13.95
N ALA A 347 -0.80 -8.16 -13.13
CA ALA A 347 0.25 -7.43 -12.44
C ALA A 347 -0.21 -7.13 -11.00
N PRO A 348 -0.28 -8.16 -10.13
CA PRO A 348 -0.69 -7.96 -8.74
C PRO A 348 0.22 -6.90 -8.12
N LEU A 349 -0.38 -6.00 -7.32
CA LEU A 349 0.39 -4.94 -6.67
C LEU A 349 1.55 -5.57 -5.88
N PRO A 350 2.78 -5.02 -6.01
CA PRO A 350 3.94 -5.53 -5.31
C PRO A 350 3.69 -5.54 -3.80
N ALA A 351 4.32 -6.49 -3.13
CA ALA A 351 4.18 -6.70 -1.69
C ALA A 351 4.45 -5.41 -0.91
N PHE A 352 5.53 -4.71 -1.27
CA PHE A 352 6.03 -3.49 -0.63
C PHE A 352 6.78 -2.65 -1.70
N VAL A 353 6.42 -1.37 -1.83
CA VAL A 353 7.26 -0.31 -2.44
C VAL A 353 7.64 0.63 -1.30
#